data_AF-A0A1L8RCF4-F1
#
_entry.id   AF-A0A1L8RCF4-F1
#
_cell.length_a   1.000
_cell.length_b   1.000
_cell.length_c   1.000
_cell.angle_alpha   90.00
_cell.angle_beta   90.00
_cell.angle_gamma   90.00
#
_symmetry.space_group_name_H-M   'P 1'
#
loop_
_entity.id
_entity.type
_entity.pdbx_description
1 polymer ?
#
loop_
_entity_poly.entity_id
_entity_poly.type
_entity_poly.pdbx_seq_one_letter_code
_entity_poly.pdbx_strand_id
1 'polypeptide(L)' 'MFFMENIMPVSDMRYYNQNLSDVSVGSQVILTRNRTAVYAVVDIEEWRKTQATL' A
#
# COMPACT_ATOMS: atom_id res chain seq x y z
N MET A 1 15.60 11.67 3.67
CA MET A 1 14.91 11.53 2.37
C MET A 1 13.51 11.03 2.71
N PHE A 2 12.50 11.89 2.62
CA PHE A 2 11.12 11.47 2.89
C PHE A 2 10.73 10.50 1.79
N PHE A 3 10.40 9.26 2.14
CA PHE A 3 9.70 8.37 1.22
C PHE A 3 8.41 9.09 0.85
N MET A 4 8.29 9.56 -0.39
CA MET A 4 7.01 10.04 -0.89
C MET A 4 6.02 8.89 -0.68
N GLU A 5 5.01 9.11 0.16
CA GLU A 5 3.97 8.11 0.36
C GLU A 5 3.34 7.83 -1.00
N ASN A 6 3.37 6.57 -1.43
CA ASN A 6 2.75 6.17 -2.68
C ASN A 6 1.23 6.14 -2.45
N ILE A 7 0.54 7.22 -2.85
CA ILE A 7 -0.89 7.43 -2.58
C ILE A 7 -1.67 7.26 -3.88
N MET A 8 -2.73 6.46 -3.84
CA MET A 8 -3.63 6.30 -4.99
C MET A 8 -5.09 6.14 -4.56
N PRO A 9 -6.09 6.44 -5.40
CA PRO A 9 -7.48 6.20 -5.06
C PRO A 9 -7.83 4.71 -5.12
N VAL A 10 -8.75 4.26 -4.25
CA VAL A 10 -9.27 2.88 -4.24
C VAL A 10 -9.82 2.47 -5.62
N SER A 11 -10.37 3.43 -6.37
CA SER A 11 -10.87 3.20 -7.73
C SER A 11 -9.81 2.72 -8.71
N ASP A 12 -8.53 2.96 -8.45
CA ASP A 12 -7.45 2.55 -9.34
C ASP A 12 -7.10 1.08 -9.17
N MET A 13 -7.55 0.42 -8.10
CA MET A 13 -7.37 -1.04 -7.91
C MET A 13 -8.02 -1.92 -8.99
N ARG A 14 -8.82 -1.32 -9.89
CA ARG A 14 -9.26 -1.97 -11.13
C ARG A 14 -8.09 -2.39 -12.04
N TYR A 15 -6.92 -1.75 -11.90
CA TYR A 15 -5.68 -2.05 -12.61
C TYR A 15 -4.60 -2.63 -11.67
N TYR A 16 -5.00 -3.54 -10.79
CA TYR A 16 -4.16 -4.03 -9.69
C TYR A 16 -2.79 -4.59 -10.13
N ASN A 17 -2.69 -5.26 -11.28
CA ASN A 17 -1.40 -5.80 -11.76
C ASN A 17 -0.34 -4.71 -11.96
N GLN A 18 -0.73 -3.55 -12.51
CA GLN A 18 0.17 -2.42 -12.71
C GLN A 18 0.39 -1.65 -11.42
N ASN A 19 -0.65 -1.49 -10.61
CA ASN A 19 -0.61 -0.63 -9.45
C ASN A 19 0.08 -1.25 -8.23
N LEU A 20 0.10 -2.58 -8.17
CA LEU A 20 0.76 -3.33 -7.11
C LEU A 20 2.18 -3.78 -7.50
N SER A 21 2.65 -3.52 -8.72
CA SER A 21 4.01 -3.91 -9.15
C SER A 21 5.11 -3.28 -8.30
N ASP A 22 4.82 -2.11 -7.72
CA ASP A 22 5.76 -1.31 -6.94
C ASP A 22 5.64 -1.57 -5.44
N VAL A 23 4.75 -2.48 -5.03
CA VAL A 23 4.63 -2.89 -3.62
C VAL A 23 5.69 -3.94 -3.33
N SER A 24 6.79 -3.51 -2.71
CA SER A 24 7.87 -4.37 -2.25
C SER A 24 8.00 -4.37 -0.73
N VAL A 25 8.76 -5.33 -0.18
CA VAL A 25 9.11 -5.39 1.24
C VAL A 25 9.69 -4.04 1.70
N GLY A 26 9.20 -3.54 2.85
CA GLY A 26 9.58 -2.24 3.40
C GLY A 26 8.93 -1.02 2.71
N SER A 27 8.01 -1.23 1.77
CA SER A 27 7.22 -0.17 1.12
C SER A 27 5.72 -0.39 1.30
N GLN A 28 4.95 0.68 1.12
CA GLN A 28 3.50 0.64 1.21
C GLN A 28 2.84 1.55 0.19
N VAL A 29 1.62 1.19 -0.21
CA VAL A 29 0.72 2.04 -0.97
C VAL A 29 -0.45 2.43 -0.08
N ILE A 30 -0.74 3.74 0.01
CA ILE A 30 -1.90 4.27 0.71
C ILE A 30 -3.06 4.40 -0.27
N LEU A 31 -4.15 3.68 0.00
CA LEU A 31 -5.37 3.80 -0.77
C LEU A 31 -6.29 4.85 -0.15
N THR A 32 -6.80 5.75 -1.00
CA THR A 32 -7.73 6.82 -0.59
C THR A 32 -9.14 6.63 -1.14
N ARG A 33 -10.14 7.00 -0.35
CA ARG A 33 -11.53 7.13 -0.78
C ARG A 33 -11.97 8.57 -0.52
N ASN A 34 -12.38 9.28 -1.57
CA ASN A 34 -12.76 10.69 -1.48
C ASN A 34 -11.70 11.58 -0.80
N ARG A 35 -10.42 11.36 -1.12
CA ARG A 35 -9.22 12.02 -0.56
C ARG A 35 -8.86 11.64 0.89
N THR A 36 -9.60 10.72 1.51
CA THR A 36 -9.28 10.21 2.85
C THR A 36 -8.52 8.89 2.74
N ALA A 37 -7.38 8.77 3.41
CA ALA A 37 -6.67 7.49 3.55
C ALA A 37 -7.56 6.48 4.29
N VAL A 38 -7.74 5.29 3.69
CA VAL A 38 -8.67 4.27 4.21
C VAL A 38 -8.05 2.89 4.31
N TYR A 39 -7.02 2.60 3.50
CA TYR A 39 -6.28 1.33 3.55
C TYR A 39 -4.79 1.59 3.30
N ALA A 40 -3.96 0.70 3.83
CA ALA A 40 -2.57 0.55 3.41
C ALA A 40 -2.41 -0.85 2.79
N VAL A 41 -1.72 -0.91 1.66
CA VAL A 41 -1.33 -2.17 1.01
C VAL A 41 0.17 -2.31 1.17
N VAL A 42 0.60 -3.45 1.71
CA VAL A 42 2.00 -3.81 1.94
C VAL A 42 2.27 -5.17 1.32
N ASP A 43 3.55 -5.46 1.12
CA ASP A 43 3.98 -6.81 0.78
C ASP A 43 3.54 -7.82 1.87
N ILE A 44 3.23 -9.06 1.47
CA ILE A 44 2.73 -10.08 2.39
C ILE A 44 3.74 -10.47 3.46
N GLU A 45 5.04 -10.44 3.17
CA GLU A 45 6.10 -10.70 4.15
C GLU A 45 6.18 -9.56 5.18
N GLU A 46 5.95 -8.31 4.74
CA GLU A 46 5.91 -7.16 5.63
C GLU A 46 4.68 -7.22 6.57
N TRP A 47 3.54 -7.63 6.02
CA TRP A 47 2.33 -7.87 6.81
C TRP A 47 2.55 -8.98 7.86
N ARG A 48 3.17 -10.10 7.48
CA ARG A 48 3.49 -11.22 8.38
C ARG A 48 4.39 -10.78 9.54
N LYS A 49 5.44 -9.99 9.28
CA LYS A 49 6.31 -9.43 10.34
C LYS A 49 5.53 -8.54 11.30
N THR A 50 4.64 -7.70 10.78
CA THR A 50 3.79 -6.82 11.60
C THR A 50 2.88 -7.65 12.51
N GLN A 51 2.25 -8.70 11.99
CA GLN A 51 1.40 -9.60 12.79
C GLN A 51 2.18 -10.41 13.83
N ALA A 52 3.41 -10.81 13.52
CA ALA A 52 4.28 -11.52 14.46
C ALA A 52 4.77 -10.65 15.64
N THR A 53 4.58 -9.33 15.55
CA THR A 53 4.95 -8.37 16.60
C THR A 53 3.76 -8.04 17.53
N LEU A 54 2.55 -8.53 17.20
CA LEU A 54 1.33 -8.40 18.01
C LEU A 54 1.15 -9.64 18.90
#